data_AF-A0A561DHB7-F1
#
_entry.id   AF-A0A561DHB7-F1
#
_cell.length_a   1.000
_cell.length_b   1.000
_cell.length_c   1.000
_cell.angle_alpha   90.00
_cell.angle_beta   90.00
_cell.angle_gamma   90.00
#
_symmetry.space_group_name_H-M   'P 1'
#
loop_
_entity.id
_entity.type
_entity.pdbx_description
1 polymer ?
#
loop_
_entity_poly.entity_id
_entity_poly.type
_entity_poly.pdbx_seq_one_letter_code
_entity_poly.pdbx_strand_id
1 'polypeptide(L)' 'MKPSTNRMLNRIKCIYMFIRNNGTVTTQELVEEFGITPRTIQRDLNVLAYNDLVISPSRGKWTTTQKKVKMSS' A
#
# COMPACT_ATOMS: atom_id res chain seq x y z
N MET A 1 7.00 15.45 13.32
CA MET A 1 7.62 14.30 12.61
C MET A 1 8.70 14.79 11.67
N LYS A 2 9.76 14.00 11.41
CA LYS A 2 10.76 14.38 10.41
C LYS A 2 10.12 14.41 9.01
N PRO A 3 10.50 15.35 8.10
CA PRO A 3 9.90 15.48 6.77
C PRO A 3 9.96 14.20 5.92
N SER A 4 11.01 13.40 6.08
CA SER A 4 11.17 12.10 5.42
C SER A 4 10.13 11.07 5.87
N THR A 5 9.84 11.01 7.17
CA THR A 5 8.80 10.12 7.73
C THR A 5 7.42 10.50 7.23
N ASN A 6 7.12 11.80 7.12
CA ASN A 6 5.82 12.26 6.65
C ASN A 6 5.55 11.86 5.18
N ARG A 7 6.56 12.04 4.32
CA ARG A 7 6.47 11.62 2.91
C ARG A 7 6.25 10.11 2.76
N MET A 8 6.94 9.30 3.56
CA MET A 8 6.76 7.84 3.57
C MET A 8 5.34 7.45 4.01
N LEU A 9 4.83 8.02 5.11
CA LEU A 9 3.48 7.70 5.58
C LEU A 9 2.41 8.12 4.58
N ASN A 10 2.56 9.29 3.95
CA ASN A 10 1.63 9.72 2.90
C ASN A 10 1.63 8.75 1.72
N ARG A 11 2.80 8.29 1.28
CA ARG A 11 2.90 7.30 0.20
C ARG A 11 2.23 5.97 0.57
N ILE A 12 2.47 5.45 1.77
CA ILE A 12 1.84 4.22 2.27
C ILE A 12 0.31 4.36 2.29
N LYS A 13 -0.21 5.50 2.74
CA LYS A 13 -1.65 5.80 2.70
C LYS A 13 -2.18 5.79 1.27
N CYS A 14 -1.50 6.46 0.33
CA CYS A 14 -1.94 6.50 -1.06
C CYS A 14 -1.95 5.10 -1.70
N ILE A 15 -0.94 4.26 -1.44
CA ILE A 15 -0.90 2.86 -1.90
C ILE A 15 -2.10 2.09 -1.36
N TYR A 16 -2.41 2.19 -0.07
CA TYR A 16 -3.59 1.54 0.50
C TYR A 16 -4.88 2.00 -0.18
N MET A 17 -5.07 3.31 -0.41
CA MET A 17 -6.26 3.83 -1.09
C MET A 17 -6.37 3.32 -2.52
N PHE A 18 -5.24 3.24 -3.23
CA PHE A 18 -5.22 2.72 -4.60
C PHE A 18 -5.68 1.26 -4.65
N ILE A 19 -5.14 0.40 -3.78
CA ILE A 19 -5.58 -1.01 -3.68
C ILE A 19 -7.07 -1.07 -3.31
N ARG A 20 -7.51 -0.26 -2.34
CA ARG A 20 -8.91 -0.23 -1.90
C ARG A 20 -9.88 0.14 -3.03
N ASN A 21 -9.49 1.08 -3.88
CA ASN A 21 -10.36 1.59 -4.96
C ASN A 21 -10.34 0.69 -6.20
N ASN A 22 -9.21 0.04 -6.50
CA ASN A 22 -9.06 -0.81 -7.69
C ASN A 22 -9.28 -2.31 -7.40
N GLY A 23 -9.37 -2.70 -6.13
CA GLY A 23 -9.51 -4.10 -5.73
C GLY A 23 -8.15 -4.82 -5.70
N THR A 24 -8.10 -6.01 -6.31
CA THR A 24 -6.85 -6.79 -6.33
C THR A 24 -5.92 -6.25 -7.40
N VAL A 25 -4.74 -5.80 -7.01
CA VAL A 25 -3.71 -5.24 -7.91
C VAL A 25 -2.41 -6.03 -7.81
N THR A 26 -1.51 -5.80 -8.76
CA THR A 26 -0.17 -6.38 -8.81
C THR A 26 0.88 -5.40 -8.29
N THR A 27 2.03 -5.94 -7.92
CA THR A 27 3.20 -5.12 -7.55
C THR A 27 3.65 -4.23 -8.71
N GLN A 28 3.46 -4.66 -9.95
CA GLN A 28 3.85 -3.92 -11.15
C GLN A 28 2.93 -2.72 -11.39
N GLU A 29 1.62 -2.88 -11.25
CA GLU A 29 0.65 -1.76 -11.32
C GLU A 29 0.97 -0.69 -10.28
N LEU A 30 1.38 -1.09 -9.08
CA LEU A 30 1.81 -0.14 -8.04
C LEU A 30 3.14 0.55 -8.38
N VAL A 31 4.07 -0.13 -9.05
CA VAL A 31 5.33 0.48 -9.50
C VAL A 31 5.07 1.53 -10.57
N GLU A 32 4.18 1.22 -11.51
CA GLU A 32 3.80 2.10 -12.62
C GLU A 32 3.02 3.33 -12.12
N GLU A 33 2.02 3.13 -11.27
CA GLU A 33 1.20 4.21 -10.71
C GLU A 33 2.03 5.20 -9.87
N PHE A 34 2.91 4.69 -9.02
CA PHE A 34 3.63 5.52 -8.04
C PHE A 34 5.03 5.94 -8.50
N GLY A 35 5.52 5.44 -9.64
CA GLY A 35 6.83 5.78 -10.19
C GLY A 35 8.01 5.44 -9.25
N ILE A 36 7.88 4.41 -8.42
CA ILE A 36 8.90 4.02 -7.43
C ILE A 36 9.34 2.58 -7.60
N THR A 37 10.55 2.28 -7.11
CA THR A 37 11.15 0.95 -7.29
C THR A 37 10.30 -0.17 -6.65
N PRO A 38 10.30 -1.39 -7.23
CA PRO A 38 9.63 -2.55 -6.64
C PRO A 38 10.01 -2.81 -5.18
N ARG A 39 11.28 -2.57 -4.82
CA ARG A 39 11.78 -2.72 -3.45
C ARG A 39 11.09 -1.75 -2.49
N THR A 40 10.83 -0.51 -2.91
CA THR A 40 10.13 0.48 -2.08
C THR A 40 8.66 0.10 -1.93
N ILE A 41 7.99 -0.29 -3.02
CA ILE A 41 6.61 -0.79 -2.99
C ILE A 41 6.47 -1.98 -2.04
N GLN A 42 7.36 -2.96 -2.14
CA GLN A 42 7.33 -4.13 -1.25
C GLN A 42 7.50 -3.76 0.23
N ARG A 43 8.35 -2.78 0.56
CA ARG A 43 8.49 -2.31 1.94
C ARG A 43 7.23 -1.65 2.46
N ASP A 44 6.59 -0.81 1.64
CA ASP A 44 5.34 -0.14 2.01
C ASP A 44 4.19 -1.15 2.17
N LEU A 45 4.10 -2.12 1.26
CA LEU A 45 3.15 -3.24 1.36
C LEU A 45 3.37 -4.09 2.61
N ASN A 46 4.64 -4.33 2.99
CA ASN A 46 4.94 -5.05 4.23
C ASN A 46 4.47 -4.28 5.46
N VAL A 47 4.56 -2.94 5.47
CA VAL A 47 3.99 -2.12 6.56
C VAL A 47 2.47 -2.28 6.61
N LEU A 48 1.79 -2.19 5.46
CA LEU A 48 0.33 -2.37 5.40
C LEU A 48 -0.08 -3.78 5.85
N ALA A 49 0.64 -4.82 5.40
CA ALA A 49 0.37 -6.21 5.72
C ALA A 49 0.60 -6.52 7.21
N TYR A 50 1.67 -5.99 7.79
CA TYR A 50 1.93 -6.09 9.24
C TYR A 50 0.81 -5.47 10.09
N ASN A 51 0.10 -4.48 9.53
CA ASN A 51 -1.04 -3.83 10.20
C ASN A 51 -2.40 -4.44 9.81
N ASP A 52 -2.42 -5.60 9.14
CA ASP A 52 -3.61 -6.28 8.61
C ASP A 52 -4.47 -5.42 7.67
N LEU A 53 -3.88 -4.48 6.94
CA LEU A 53 -4.62 -3.61 6.03
C LEU A 53 -4.70 -4.18 4.61
N VAL A 54 -3.70 -4.97 4.22
CA VAL A 54 -3.65 -5.67 2.93
C VAL A 54 -3.14 -7.09 3.12
N ILE A 55 -3.49 -7.96 2.18
CA ILE A 55 -3.02 -9.35 2.10
C ILE A 55 -2.61 -9.67 0.66
N SER A 56 -1.79 -10.72 0.50
CA SER A 56 -1.42 -11.24 -0.81
C SER A 56 -2.17 -12.54 -1.11
N PRO A 57 -3.26 -12.51 -1.90
CA PRO A 57 -4.03 -13.71 -2.22
C PRO A 57 -3.24 -14.68 -3.13
N SER A 58 -2.29 -14.15 -3.90
CA SER A 58 -1.30 -14.94 -4.64
C SER A 58 -0.03 -14.10 -4.86
N ARG A 59 1.09 -14.77 -5.17
CA ARG A 59 2.40 -14.12 -5.30
C ARG A 59 2.34 -12.89 -6.20
N GLY A 60 2.74 -11.74 -5.65
CA GLY A 60 2.82 -10.47 -6.37
C GLY A 60 1.49 -9.73 -6.51
N LYS A 61 0.37 -10.33 -6.09
CA LYS A 61 -0.96 -9.69 -6.02
C LYS A 61 -1.27 -9.23 -4.60
N TRP A 62 -2.03 -8.16 -4.48
CA TRP A 62 -2.38 -7.51 -3.22
C TRP A 62 -3.83 -7.03 -3.24
N THR A 63 -4.54 -7.25 -2.15
CA THR A 63 -5.90 -6.75 -1.93
C THR A 63 -6.08 -6.28 -0.49
N THR A 64 -7.09 -5.47 -0.23
CA THR A 64 -7.39 -5.01 1.14
C THR A 64 -8.03 -6.11 1.98
N THR A 65 -7.87 -6.02 3.30
CA THR A 65 -8.62 -6.87 4.23
C THR A 65 -10.00 -6.26 4.56
N GLN A 66 -10.79 -6.96 5.35
CA GLN A 66 -12.07 -6.44 5.87
C GLN A 66 -11.90 -5.58 7.14
N LYS A 67 -10.65 -5.29 7.56
CA LYS A 67 -10.39 -4.47 8.76
C LYS A 67 -10.98 -3.08 8.58
N LYS A 68 -11.85 -2.66 9.51
CA LYS A 68 -12.44 -1.32 9.47
C LYS A 68 -11.37 -0.28 9.75
N VAL A 69 -11.14 0.63 8.80
CA VAL A 69 -10.19 1.74 8.93
C VAL A 69 -10.97 3.05 9.03
N LYS A 70 -10.66 3.87 10.03
CA LYS A 70 -11.16 5.25 10.09
C LYS A 70 -10.42 6.10 9.06
N MET A 71 -11.15 6.59 8.08
CA MET A 71 -10.63 7.51 7.07
C MET A 71 -10.67 8.92 7.67
N SER A 72 -9.51 9.46 8.03
CA SER A 72 -9.37 10.88 8.41
C SER A 72 -8.75 11.64 7.25
N SER A 73 -9.37 12.75 6.86
CA SER A 73 -8.86 13.71 5.86
C SER A 73 -7.56 14.37 6.31
#